data_AF-A0A1J9V5I5-F1
#
_entry.id   AF-A0A1J9V5I5-F1
#
_cell.length_a   1.000
_cell.length_b   1.000
_cell.length_c   1.000
_cell.angle_alpha   90.00
_cell.angle_beta   90.00
_cell.angle_gamma   90.00
#
_symmetry.space_group_name_H-M   'P 1'
#
loop_
_entity.id
_entity.type
_entity.pdbx_description
1 polymer ?
#
loop_
_entity_poly.entity_id
_entity_poly.type
_entity_poly.pdbx_seq_one_letter_code
_entity_poly.pdbx_strand_id
1 'polypeptide(L)'
;MDVREHTFFSLLIISYFIAFGVILGGSLIGGFGAFLIGKPTLTYINQFAQNLRIWALVAAIGGTFDTFYSFERSFFGGDMKDIVKQILLIFFATGGMQTGLTIIKWLTQEHV
;
A
#
# COMPACT_ATOMS: atom_id res chain seq x y z
N MET A 1 -30.93 -7.86 -0.50
CA MET A 1 -29.63 -7.19 -0.23
C MET A 1 -28.61 -7.83 -1.15
N ASP A 2 -28.52 -7.35 -2.38
CA ASP A 2 -27.58 -7.87 -3.39
C ASP A 2 -26.40 -6.90 -3.47
N VAL A 3 -25.34 -7.21 -2.73
CA VAL A 3 -24.08 -6.42 -2.68
C VAL A 3 -23.06 -7.00 -3.66
N ARG A 4 -23.53 -7.64 -4.73
CA ARG A 4 -22.70 -8.20 -5.79
C ARG A 4 -22.73 -7.22 -6.95
N GLU A 5 -21.67 -6.41 -7.05
CA GLU A 5 -21.08 -5.81 -8.26
C GLU A 5 -20.20 -4.62 -7.83
N HIS A 6 -19.20 -4.85 -6.96
CA HIS A 6 -18.02 -4.00 -7.06
C HIS A 6 -17.41 -4.33 -8.42
N THR A 7 -17.69 -3.50 -9.42
CA THR A 7 -17.04 -3.60 -10.73
C THR A 7 -15.54 -3.66 -10.44
N PHE A 8 -14.82 -4.62 -11.01
CA PHE A 8 -13.39 -4.85 -10.77
C PHE A 8 -12.57 -3.54 -10.75
N PHE A 9 -12.97 -2.58 -11.59
CA PHE A 9 -12.46 -1.21 -11.63
C PHE A 9 -12.55 -0.42 -10.30
N SER A 10 -13.65 -0.54 -9.55
CA SER A 10 -13.79 0.06 -8.23
C SER A 10 -12.76 -0.52 -7.25
N LEU A 11 -12.48 -1.82 -7.33
CA LEU A 11 -11.48 -2.46 -6.47
C LEU A 11 -10.09 -1.88 -6.74
N LEU A 12 -9.75 -1.65 -8.02
CA LEU A 12 -8.46 -1.06 -8.40
C LEU A 12 -8.27 0.34 -7.79
N ILE A 13 -9.31 1.17 -7.87
CA ILE A 13 -9.29 2.53 -7.31
C ILE A 13 -9.15 2.46 -5.79
N ILE A 14 -9.96 1.63 -5.13
CA ILE A 14 -9.93 1.48 -3.68
C ILE A 14 -8.56 1.00 -3.22
N SER A 15 -8.00 -0.04 -3.84
CA SER A 15 -6.67 -0.57 -3.51
C SER A 15 -5.56 0.47 -3.73
N TYR A 16 -5.66 1.31 -4.76
CA TYR A 16 -4.75 2.45 -4.95
C TYR A 16 -4.79 3.41 -3.75
N PHE A 17 -5.98 3.86 -3.36
CA PHE A 17 -6.13 4.82 -2.26
C PHE A 17 -5.80 4.24 -0.89
N ILE A 18 -6.06 2.94 -0.65
CA ILE A 18 -5.65 2.26 0.58
C ILE A 18 -4.12 2.25 0.69
N ALA A 19 -3.42 1.76 -0.34
CA ALA A 19 -1.96 1.72 -0.33
C ALA A 19 -1.34 3.11 -0.17
N PHE A 20 -1.89 4.10 -0.87
CA PHE A 20 -1.49 5.51 -0.74
C PHE A 20 -1.67 6.04 0.69
N GLY A 21 -2.84 5.79 1.29
CA GLY A 21 -3.18 6.21 2.65
C GLY A 21 -2.29 5.56 3.70
N VAL A 22 -1.95 4.28 3.55
CA VAL A 22 -1.02 3.58 4.46
C VAL A 22 0.35 4.21 4.44
N ILE A 23 0.89 4.53 3.25
CA ILE A 23 2.20 5.19 3.15
C ILE A 23 2.17 6.58 3.77
N LEU A 24 1.20 7.43 3.39
CA LEU A 24 1.14 8.79 3.94
C LEU A 24 0.85 8.79 5.44
N GLY A 25 -0.20 8.10 5.87
CA GLY A 25 -0.60 8.08 7.28
C GLY A 25 0.47 7.46 8.18
N GLY A 26 0.96 6.26 7.82
CA GLY A 26 1.93 5.55 8.65
C GLY A 26 3.28 6.27 8.74
N SER A 27 3.76 6.88 7.65
CA SER A 27 5.02 7.62 7.67
C SER A 27 4.91 8.97 8.38
N LEU A 28 3.83 9.74 8.17
CA LEU A 28 3.66 11.04 8.80
C LEU A 28 3.35 10.91 10.29
N ILE A 29 2.41 10.03 10.68
CA ILE A 29 2.05 9.81 12.08
C ILE A 29 3.20 9.11 12.82
N GLY A 30 3.86 8.13 12.19
CA GLY A 30 5.06 7.50 12.75
C GLY A 30 6.21 8.49 12.93
N GLY A 31 6.40 9.38 11.96
CA GLY A 31 7.35 10.49 12.05
C GLY A 31 7.04 11.46 13.20
N PHE A 32 5.77 11.80 13.41
CA PHE A 32 5.35 12.59 14.57
C PHE A 32 5.67 11.86 15.88
N GLY A 33 5.51 10.53 15.92
CA GLY A 33 5.99 9.72 17.04
C GLY A 33 7.50 9.85 17.27
N ALA A 34 8.30 9.88 16.20
CA ALA A 34 9.74 10.11 16.27
C ALA A 34 10.09 11.51 16.79
N PHE A 35 9.31 12.53 16.45
CA PHE A 35 9.45 13.88 16.99
C PHE A 35 9.28 13.90 18.51
N LEU A 36 8.25 13.23 19.04
CA LEU A 36 7.96 13.18 20.48
C LEU A 36 9.08 12.54 21.32
N ILE A 37 9.86 11.64 20.73
CA ILE A 37 11.01 10.97 21.39
C ILE A 37 12.35 11.65 21.09
N GLY A 38 12.36 12.84 20.46
CA GLY A 38 13.57 13.61 20.18
C GLY A 38 14.46 13.06 19.06
N LYS A 39 13.90 12.26 18.15
CA LYS A 39 14.62 11.69 17.00
C LYS A 39 14.49 12.55 15.74
N PRO A 40 15.44 12.44 14.77
CA PRO A 40 15.41 13.23 13.54
C PRO A 40 14.18 12.90 12.68
N THR A 41 13.15 13.73 12.81
CA THR A 41 11.79 13.46 12.32
C THR A 41 11.74 13.20 10.82
N LEU A 42 12.44 14.02 10.03
CA LEU A 42 12.46 13.91 8.56
C LEU A 42 13.04 12.58 8.06
N THR A 43 14.16 12.15 8.65
CA THR A 43 14.79 10.86 8.31
C THR A 43 13.89 9.68 8.68
N TYR A 44 13.24 9.75 9.85
CA TYR A 44 12.34 8.69 10.28
C TYR A 44 11.07 8.62 9.43
N ILE A 45 10.52 9.75 8.97
CA ILE A 45 9.38 9.78 8.03
C ILE A 45 9.73 9.00 6.75
N ASN A 46 10.88 9.29 6.13
CA ASN A 46 11.27 8.56 4.90
C ASN A 46 11.55 7.08 5.19
N GLN A 47 12.23 6.77 6.30
CA GLN A 47 12.49 5.38 6.70
C GLN A 47 11.19 4.60 6.90
N PHE A 48 10.21 5.18 7.59
CA PHE A 48 8.89 4.54 7.76
C PHE A 48 8.18 4.38 6.43
N ALA A 49 8.21 5.38 5.55
CA ALA A 49 7.64 5.28 4.22
C ALA A 49 8.23 4.10 3.43
N GLN A 50 9.57 3.90 3.47
CA GLN A 50 10.22 2.75 2.82
C GLN A 50 9.83 1.41 3.46
N ASN A 51 9.74 1.33 4.78
CA ASN A 51 9.41 0.10 5.50
C ASN A 51 7.95 -0.31 5.34
N LEU A 52 7.04 0.65 5.15
CA LEU A 52 5.61 0.42 4.99
C LEU A 52 5.20 -0.07 3.60
N ARG A 53 6.14 -0.24 2.65
CA ARG A 53 5.85 -0.63 1.27
C ARG A 53 5.10 -1.97 1.17
N ILE A 54 5.63 -3.00 1.83
CA ILE A 54 5.00 -4.32 1.83
C ILE A 54 3.67 -4.26 2.59
N TRP A 55 3.63 -3.53 3.70
CA TRP A 55 2.42 -3.37 4.51
C TRP A 55 1.29 -2.63 3.77
N ALA A 56 1.62 -1.64 2.95
CA ALA A 56 0.66 -0.94 2.10
C ALA A 56 0.04 -1.89 1.06
N LEU A 57 0.84 -2.80 0.49
CA LEU A 57 0.35 -3.80 -0.44
C LEU A 57 -0.56 -4.83 0.26
N VAL A 58 -0.15 -5.33 1.44
CA VAL A 58 -0.96 -6.25 2.25
C VAL A 58 -2.28 -5.62 2.64
N ALA A 59 -2.27 -4.36 3.09
CA ALA A 59 -3.47 -3.60 3.43
C ALA A 59 -4.42 -3.43 2.24
N ALA A 60 -3.90 -3.17 1.04
CA ALA A 60 -4.69 -2.99 -0.17
C ALA A 60 -5.36 -4.28 -0.68
N ILE A 61 -4.80 -5.45 -0.35
CA ILE A 61 -5.30 -6.76 -0.78
C ILE A 61 -6.29 -7.36 0.23
N GLY A 62 -6.10 -7.14 1.53
CA GLY A 62 -6.96 -7.75 2.55
C GLY A 62 -6.53 -7.55 4.01
N GLY A 63 -5.45 -6.82 4.27
CA GLY A 63 -5.06 -6.38 5.62
C GLY A 63 -4.35 -7.42 6.48
N THR A 64 -4.46 -8.72 6.17
CA THR A 64 -3.82 -9.80 6.95
C THR A 64 -2.86 -10.64 6.11
N PHE A 65 -1.82 -11.18 6.73
CA PHE A 65 -0.89 -12.09 6.05
C PHE A 65 -1.58 -13.36 5.51
N ASP A 66 -2.62 -13.85 6.18
CA ASP A 66 -3.39 -15.02 5.71
C ASP A 66 -4.09 -14.73 4.38
N THR A 67 -4.65 -13.52 4.23
CA THR A 67 -5.24 -13.11 2.95
C THR A 67 -4.19 -13.03 1.85
N PHE A 68 -2.97 -12.57 2.16
CA PHE A 68 -1.86 -12.55 1.20
C PHE A 68 -1.40 -13.95 0.76
N TYR A 69 -1.28 -14.92 1.67
CA TYR A 69 -0.91 -16.30 1.31
C TYR A 69 -2.04 -17.03 0.56
N SER A 70 -3.29 -16.82 0.96
CA SER A 70 -4.43 -17.36 0.23
C SER A 70 -4.52 -16.79 -1.19
N PHE A 71 -4.18 -15.51 -1.35
CA PHE A 71 -4.00 -14.83 -2.63
C PHE A 71 -2.90 -15.46 -3.48
N GLU A 72 -1.72 -15.75 -2.90
CA GLU A 72 -0.63 -16.44 -3.60
C GLU A 72 -1.06 -17.85 -4.05
N ARG A 73 -1.76 -18.60 -3.20
CA ARG A 73 -2.24 -19.94 -3.54
C ARG A 73 -3.32 -19.92 -4.62
N SER A 74 -4.22 -18.93 -4.61
CA SER A 74 -5.20 -18.70 -5.69
C SER A 74 -4.54 -18.31 -7.01
N PHE A 75 -3.43 -17.56 -6.97
CA PHE A 75 -2.65 -17.21 -8.17
C PHE A 75 -2.03 -18.44 -8.85
N PHE A 76 -1.54 -19.40 -8.06
CA PHE A 76 -0.94 -20.63 -8.59
C PHE A 76 -1.96 -21.70 -9.03
N GLY A 77 -3.22 -21.61 -8.57
CA GLY A 77 -4.24 -22.64 -8.82
C GLY A 77 -5.34 -22.27 -9.83
N GLY A 78 -5.40 -21.02 -10.30
CA GLY A 78 -6.59 -20.47 -10.98
C GLY A 78 -6.39 -20.06 -12.44
N ASP A 79 -7.48 -20.14 -13.19
CA ASP A 79 -7.63 -19.72 -14.60
C ASP A 79 -6.84 -18.46 -14.99
N MET A 80 -6.27 -18.44 -16.20
CA MET A 80 -5.51 -17.32 -16.79
C MET A 80 -6.17 -15.94 -16.60
N LYS A 81 -7.50 -15.87 -16.60
CA LYS A 81 -8.26 -14.63 -16.41
C LYS A 81 -8.13 -14.03 -15.01
N ASP A 82 -8.01 -14.86 -13.99
CA ASP A 82 -7.93 -14.39 -12.60
C ASP A 82 -6.52 -13.92 -12.25
N ILE A 83 -5.50 -14.57 -12.80
CA ILE A 83 -4.09 -14.11 -12.76
C ILE A 83 -3.96 -12.68 -13.29
N VAL A 84 -4.59 -12.36 -14.42
CA VAL A 84 -4.52 -11.01 -15.02
C VAL A 84 -5.16 -9.96 -14.12
N LYS A 85 -6.34 -10.25 -13.55
CA LYS A 85 -7.01 -9.36 -12.59
C LYS A 85 -6.13 -9.10 -11.36
N GLN A 86 -5.46 -10.14 -10.90
CA GLN A 86 -4.62 -10.10 -9.72
C GLN A 86 -3.37 -9.25 -9.92
N ILE A 87 -2.74 -9.36 -11.08
CA ILE A 87 -1.63 -8.49 -11.51
C ILE A 87 -2.10 -7.04 -11.61
N LEU A 88 -3.27 -6.78 -12.19
CA LEU A 88 -3.83 -5.42 -12.25
C LEU A 88 -4.05 -4.82 -10.86
N LEU A 89 -4.55 -5.60 -9.91
CA LEU A 89 -4.74 -5.17 -8.52
C LEU A 89 -3.42 -4.77 -7.86
N ILE A 90 -2.39 -5.61 -7.97
CA ILE A 90 -1.05 -5.29 -7.45
C ILE A 90 -0.50 -4.04 -8.13
N PHE A 91 -0.70 -3.90 -9.45
CA PHE A 91 -0.19 -2.77 -10.21
C PHE A 91 -0.80 -1.45 -9.72
N PHE A 92 -2.12 -1.41 -9.52
CA PHE A 92 -2.80 -0.22 -8.99
C PHE A 92 -2.42 0.08 -7.54
N ALA A 93 -2.36 -0.93 -6.67
CA ALA A 93 -1.90 -0.76 -5.29
C ALA A 93 -0.46 -0.23 -5.22
N THR A 94 0.41 -0.78 -6.07
CA THR A 94 1.81 -0.32 -6.20
C THR A 94 1.88 1.11 -6.71
N GLY A 95 1.01 1.49 -7.64
CA GLY A 95 0.87 2.88 -8.09
C GLY A 95 0.57 3.83 -6.94
N GLY A 96 -0.41 3.49 -6.09
CA GLY A 96 -0.79 4.32 -4.92
C GLY A 96 0.32 4.42 -3.90
N MET A 97 0.95 3.29 -3.58
CA MET A 97 2.14 3.25 -2.73
C MET A 97 3.27 4.15 -3.28
N GLN A 98 3.59 4.02 -4.57
CA GLN A 98 4.67 4.78 -5.20
C GLN A 98 4.38 6.29 -5.23
N THR A 99 3.13 6.68 -5.47
CA THR A 99 2.72 8.10 -5.37
C THR A 99 2.92 8.61 -3.95
N GLY A 100 2.51 7.85 -2.94
CA GLY A 100 2.72 8.21 -1.53
C GLY A 100 4.20 8.37 -1.17
N LEU A 101 5.04 7.42 -1.61
CA LEU A 101 6.49 7.49 -1.41
C LEU A 101 7.10 8.75 -2.05
N THR A 102 6.70 9.08 -3.28
CA THR A 102 7.20 10.26 -3.98
C THR A 102 6.82 11.55 -3.26
N ILE A 103 5.58 11.65 -2.77
CA ILE A 103 5.13 12.80 -1.96
C ILE A 103 5.96 12.92 -0.69
N ILE A 104 6.20 11.80 0.01
CA ILE A 104 7.04 11.81 1.21
C ILE A 104 8.47 12.25 0.88
N LYS A 105 9.07 11.74 -0.19
CA LYS A 105 10.41 12.16 -0.62
C LYS A 105 10.47 13.65 -0.94
N TRP A 106 9.44 14.20 -1.59
CA TRP A 106 9.35 15.63 -1.84
C TRP A 106 9.21 16.44 -0.55
N LEU A 107 8.45 15.94 0.41
CA LEU A 107 8.26 16.58 1.71
C LEU A 107 9.54 16.55 2.56
N THR A 108 10.25 15.42 2.58
CA THR A 108 11.46 15.28 3.39
C THR A 108 12.69 15.90 2.74
N GLN A 109 12.62 16.24 1.44
CA GLN A 109 13.74 16.77 0.64
C GLN A 109 15.02 15.92 0.75
N GLU A 110 14.88 14.65 1.13
CA GLU A 110 16.01 13.73 1.27
C GLU A 110 16.45 13.33 -0.15
N HIS A 111 17.18 14.23 -0.79
CA HIS A 111 18.03 13.95 -1.93
C HIS A 111 19.12 13.01 -1.40
N VAL A 112 19.06 11.77 -1.85
CA VAL A 112 20.22 10.86 -1.76
C VAL A 112 21.38 11.49 -2.50
#